data_AF-A0A124FDW3-F1
#
_entry.id   AF-A0A124FDW3-F1
#
_cell.length_a   1.000
_cell.length_b   1.000
_cell.length_c   1.000
_cell.angle_alpha   90.00
_cell.angle_beta   90.00
_cell.angle_gamma   90.00
#
_symmetry.space_group_name_H-M   'P 1'
#
loop_
_entity.id
_entity.type
_entity.pdbx_description
1 polymer ?
#
loop_
_entity_poly.entity_id
_entity_poly.type
_entity_poly.pdbx_seq_one_letter_code
_entity_poly.pdbx_strand_id
1 'polypeptide(L)'
;RMKNYLWLFILLGFSLVPILKEKEIFLTFDDGPISPYTMEIAKTLEENQARGTFFLVGEKVVYYGKFTKELAQKGHTIGNHSFSHESLAKKNIKEGIEDIIRAEIVLAEKIGYFTRIYRPPGGRISKEIEKALDSLGFKAVFWDINTLDFEGRSRFSLISQILLLGWDKSIVLMHSCPSTVKALPTLLKLLRLFNFKVKALPKEELEGKLPNHKSVSITPNQAMLLKTIGMSDFIRNGTFLLESAVSYLRNYEKFKVSLSTIRSLERKAHEPEEKAFWEKERMRTKLYIKQSILRRKLLEKLIANILSLPEKAY
;
A
#
# COMPACT_ATOMS: atom_id res chain seq x y z
N ARG A 1 -15.79 56.20 -22.65
CA ARG A 1 -14.73 55.60 -21.80
C ARG A 1 -15.22 54.46 -20.90
N MET A 2 -16.42 54.48 -20.31
CA MET A 2 -16.90 53.39 -19.43
C MET A 2 -17.32 52.09 -20.14
N LYS A 3 -17.68 52.11 -21.43
CA LYS A 3 -18.06 50.89 -22.18
C LYS A 3 -16.91 49.89 -22.41
N ASN A 4 -15.65 50.34 -22.39
CA ASN A 4 -14.50 49.46 -22.62
C ASN A 4 -14.09 48.68 -21.36
N TYR A 5 -14.38 49.19 -20.16
CA TYR A 5 -14.13 48.48 -18.91
C TYR A 5 -15.18 47.41 -18.61
N LEU A 6 -16.42 47.60 -19.09
CA LEU A 6 -17.47 46.60 -18.95
C LEU A 6 -17.16 45.32 -19.76
N TRP A 7 -16.62 45.48 -20.97
CA TRP A 7 -16.14 44.34 -21.77
C TRP A 7 -14.91 43.67 -21.14
N LEU A 8 -14.00 44.45 -20.53
CA LEU A 8 -12.87 43.89 -19.77
C LEU A 8 -13.35 43.11 -18.55
N PHE A 9 -14.36 43.60 -17.82
CA PHE A 9 -14.99 42.92 -16.68
C PHE A 9 -15.82 41.70 -17.09
N ILE A 10 -16.42 41.68 -18.28
CA ILE A 10 -17.13 40.52 -18.82
C ILE A 10 -16.13 39.47 -19.33
N LEU A 11 -15.01 39.86 -19.94
CA LEU A 11 -13.91 38.96 -20.33
C LEU A 11 -13.14 38.40 -19.13
N LEU A 12 -12.88 39.22 -18.11
CA LEU A 12 -12.33 38.77 -16.82
C LEU A 12 -13.37 37.95 -16.05
N GLY A 13 -14.64 38.35 -16.06
CA GLY A 13 -15.74 37.66 -15.39
C GLY A 13 -16.01 36.28 -15.97
N PHE A 14 -16.00 36.11 -17.29
CA PHE A 14 -16.16 34.79 -17.94
C PHE A 14 -14.90 33.93 -17.87
N SER A 15 -13.71 34.51 -17.72
CA SER A 15 -12.46 33.74 -17.50
C SER A 15 -12.21 33.38 -16.02
N LEU A 16 -12.91 34.02 -15.08
CA LEU A 16 -12.87 33.70 -13.63
C LEU A 16 -13.90 32.64 -13.21
N VAL A 17 -14.98 32.43 -13.96
CA VAL A 17 -16.01 31.40 -13.64
C VAL A 17 -15.45 29.95 -13.64
N PRO A 18 -14.47 29.54 -14.48
CA PRO A 18 -13.86 28.21 -14.36
C PRO A 18 -12.98 28.02 -13.11
N ILE A 19 -12.67 29.10 -12.38
CA ILE A 19 -11.85 29.07 -11.16
C ILE A 19 -12.70 28.66 -9.93
N LEU A 20 -14.02 28.70 -10.03
CA LEU A 20 -14.91 28.44 -8.88
C LEU A 20 -15.12 26.95 -8.57
N LYS A 21 -14.88 26.04 -9.52
CA LYS A 21 -15.05 24.61 -9.28
C LYS A 21 -13.75 24.02 -8.72
N GLU A 22 -13.79 23.57 -7.46
CA GLU A 22 -12.69 22.80 -6.84
C GLU A 22 -12.37 21.60 -7.74
N LYS A 23 -11.08 21.48 -8.11
CA LYS A 23 -10.56 20.36 -8.89
C LYS A 23 -9.78 19.43 -7.99
N GLU A 24 -9.73 18.15 -8.33
CA GLU A 24 -8.90 17.18 -7.63
C GLU A 24 -7.66 16.86 -8.46
N ILE A 25 -6.55 16.54 -7.80
CA ILE A 25 -5.36 16.00 -8.48
C ILE A 25 -4.71 14.96 -7.57
N PHE A 26 -4.28 13.84 -8.17
CA PHE A 26 -3.72 12.71 -7.45
C PHE A 26 -2.21 12.69 -7.63
N LEU A 27 -1.50 13.13 -6.59
CA LEU A 27 -0.05 13.03 -6.54
C LEU A 27 0.34 11.61 -6.12
N THR A 28 1.09 10.92 -6.98
CA THR A 28 1.52 9.53 -6.75
C THR A 28 3.03 9.42 -6.74
N PHE A 29 3.57 8.56 -5.88
CA PHE A 29 4.99 8.43 -5.60
C PHE A 29 5.43 6.98 -5.68
N ASP A 30 6.28 6.66 -6.64
CA ASP A 30 6.83 5.33 -6.86
C ASP A 30 8.16 5.14 -6.09
N ASP A 31 8.65 3.91 -6.13
CA ASP A 31 9.97 3.46 -5.65
C ASP A 31 10.22 3.55 -4.14
N GLY A 32 9.22 3.95 -3.35
CA GLY A 32 9.29 3.91 -1.90
C GLY A 32 9.15 2.48 -1.34
N PRO A 33 9.20 2.30 -0.01
CA PRO A 33 9.64 3.28 0.97
C PRO A 33 11.17 3.40 0.95
N ILE A 34 11.70 4.62 0.99
CA ILE A 34 13.14 4.87 1.08
C ILE A 34 13.41 6.08 1.97
N SER A 35 14.42 5.97 2.84
CA SER A 35 14.89 7.06 3.68
C SER A 35 15.89 7.94 2.92
N PRO A 36 15.85 9.28 3.05
CA PRO A 36 14.86 10.06 3.80
C PRO A 36 13.61 10.42 2.99
N TYR A 37 13.65 10.28 1.66
CA TYR A 37 12.75 10.98 0.74
C TYR A 37 11.27 10.65 0.94
N THR A 38 10.91 9.38 1.14
CA THR A 38 9.49 8.99 1.29
C THR A 38 8.84 9.69 2.48
N MET A 39 9.56 9.83 3.60
CA MET A 39 9.02 10.44 4.81
C MET A 39 9.03 11.97 4.76
N GLU A 40 9.98 12.59 4.06
CA GLU A 40 9.99 14.03 3.80
C GLU A 40 8.83 14.46 2.89
N ILE A 41 8.53 13.65 1.86
CA ILE A 41 7.35 13.83 1.00
C ILE A 41 6.07 13.73 1.85
N ALA A 42 5.92 12.67 2.65
CA ALA A 42 4.75 12.47 3.49
C ALA A 42 4.53 13.63 4.48
N LYS A 43 5.60 14.09 5.13
CA LYS A 43 5.57 15.26 6.03
C LYS A 43 5.13 16.52 5.29
N THR A 44 5.68 16.77 4.10
CA THR A 44 5.33 17.94 3.29
C THR A 44 3.85 17.93 2.87
N LEU A 45 3.31 16.76 2.50
CA LEU A 45 1.88 16.59 2.20
C LEU A 45 1.02 16.89 3.43
N GLU A 46 1.39 16.35 4.59
CA GLU A 46 0.70 16.54 5.86
C GLU A 46 0.64 18.02 6.28
N GLU A 47 1.76 18.73 6.20
CA GLU A 47 1.86 20.18 6.47
C GLU A 47 0.97 21.03 5.57
N ASN A 48 0.57 20.52 4.40
CA ASN A 48 -0.30 21.17 3.44
C ASN A 48 -1.72 20.58 3.42
N GLN A 49 -2.10 19.76 4.41
CA GLN A 49 -3.40 19.08 4.49
C GLN A 49 -3.73 18.23 3.25
N ALA A 50 -2.69 17.75 2.57
CA ALA A 50 -2.78 16.91 1.39
C ALA A 50 -2.51 15.44 1.75
N ARG A 51 -2.98 14.54 0.91
CA ARG A 51 -2.61 13.12 0.94
C ARG A 51 -2.19 12.68 -0.46
N GLY A 52 -1.20 11.81 -0.54
CA GLY A 52 -0.74 11.20 -1.78
C GLY A 52 -0.90 9.69 -1.76
N THR A 53 -0.66 9.07 -2.93
CA THR A 53 -0.59 7.61 -3.07
C THR A 53 0.86 7.19 -3.22
N PHE A 54 1.29 6.18 -2.45
CA PHE A 54 2.65 5.67 -2.53
C PHE A 54 2.62 4.24 -3.07
N PHE A 55 3.17 4.04 -4.26
CA PHE A 55 3.40 2.71 -4.82
C PHE A 55 4.75 2.21 -4.31
N LEU A 56 4.69 1.21 -3.44
CA LEU A 56 5.83 0.75 -2.66
C LEU A 56 6.37 -0.57 -3.20
N VAL A 57 7.70 -0.67 -3.28
CA VAL A 57 8.44 -1.86 -3.70
C VAL A 57 8.55 -2.83 -2.52
N GLY A 58 8.11 -4.07 -2.73
CA GLY A 58 8.04 -5.10 -1.68
C GLY A 58 9.39 -5.36 -0.99
N GLU A 59 10.50 -5.43 -1.73
CA GLU A 59 11.83 -5.57 -1.14
C GLU A 59 12.15 -4.44 -0.16
N LYS A 60 11.85 -3.20 -0.53
CA LYS A 60 12.07 -2.03 0.35
C LYS A 60 11.16 -2.05 1.57
N VAL A 61 9.93 -2.57 1.45
CA VAL A 61 8.99 -2.72 2.58
C VAL A 61 9.52 -3.72 3.62
N VAL A 62 10.28 -4.74 3.22
CA VAL A 62 10.92 -5.66 4.16
C VAL A 62 11.87 -4.91 5.10
N TYR A 63 12.68 -3.99 4.56
CA TYR A 63 13.66 -3.22 5.32
C TYR A 63 13.07 -1.99 6.03
N TYR A 64 12.17 -1.27 5.36
CA TYR A 64 11.61 0.01 5.82
C TYR A 64 10.13 -0.07 6.18
N GLY A 65 9.64 -1.24 6.57
CA GLY A 65 8.21 -1.48 6.83
C GLY A 65 7.57 -0.60 7.89
N LYS A 66 8.37 0.03 8.78
CA LYS A 66 7.88 1.06 9.71
C LYS A 66 7.30 2.27 8.96
N PHE A 67 7.95 2.71 7.89
CA PHE A 67 7.51 3.83 7.07
C PHE A 67 6.21 3.50 6.35
N THR A 68 6.10 2.30 5.77
CA THR A 68 4.85 1.82 5.16
C THR A 68 3.66 1.93 6.11
N LYS A 69 3.83 1.47 7.36
CA LYS A 69 2.79 1.57 8.38
C LYS A 69 2.47 3.02 8.74
N GLU A 70 3.50 3.85 8.91
CA GLU A 70 3.32 5.27 9.23
C GLU A 70 2.57 6.02 8.12
N LEU A 71 2.91 5.79 6.85
CA LEU A 71 2.20 6.37 5.71
C LEU A 71 0.71 6.04 5.73
N ALA A 72 0.37 4.75 5.94
CA ALA A 72 -1.01 4.29 6.02
C ALA A 72 -1.76 4.92 7.22
N GLN A 73 -1.12 5.01 8.39
CA GLN A 73 -1.69 5.65 9.58
C GLN A 73 -1.91 7.15 9.40
N LYS A 74 -1.03 7.80 8.63
CA LYS A 74 -1.19 9.18 8.18
C LYS A 74 -2.17 9.31 7.01
N GLY A 75 -3.00 8.30 6.75
CA GLY A 75 -4.08 8.34 5.76
C GLY A 75 -3.63 8.58 4.32
N HIS A 76 -2.40 8.23 3.97
CA HIS A 76 -1.99 8.08 2.58
C HIS A 76 -2.52 6.76 2.02
N THR A 77 -2.73 6.70 0.71
CA THR A 77 -3.05 5.44 0.03
C THR A 77 -1.76 4.70 -0.26
N ILE A 78 -1.73 3.40 0.02
CA ILE A 78 -0.61 2.52 -0.29
C ILE A 78 -1.00 1.66 -1.49
N GLY A 79 -0.13 1.64 -2.49
CA GLY A 79 -0.22 0.76 -3.65
C GLY A 79 0.99 -0.15 -3.76
N ASN A 80 0.87 -1.19 -4.58
CA ASN A 80 1.90 -2.18 -4.80
C ASN A 80 2.75 -1.84 -6.04
N HIS A 81 4.08 -1.79 -5.90
CA HIS A 81 5.00 -1.52 -7.02
C HIS A 81 5.89 -2.72 -7.38
N SER A 82 5.30 -3.92 -7.30
CA SER A 82 5.99 -5.20 -7.40
C SER A 82 6.98 -5.46 -6.25
N PHE A 83 7.44 -6.71 -6.13
CA PHE A 83 8.37 -7.05 -5.06
C PHE A 83 9.79 -6.68 -5.46
N SER A 84 10.22 -7.11 -6.65
CA SER A 84 11.61 -6.94 -7.13
C SER A 84 11.86 -5.67 -7.95
N HIS A 85 10.82 -4.87 -8.23
CA HIS A 85 10.89 -3.70 -9.13
C HIS A 85 11.29 -4.02 -10.59
N GLU A 86 11.29 -5.30 -10.97
CA GLU A 86 11.53 -5.68 -12.35
C GLU A 86 10.30 -5.42 -13.22
N SER A 87 10.52 -5.01 -14.47
CA SER A 87 9.46 -4.84 -15.45
C SER A 87 8.65 -6.13 -15.61
N LEU A 88 7.36 -6.09 -15.32
CA LEU A 88 6.48 -7.27 -15.43
C LEU A 88 6.39 -7.77 -16.88
N ALA A 89 6.56 -6.90 -17.87
CA ALA A 89 6.64 -7.30 -19.28
C ALA A 89 7.82 -8.23 -19.62
N LYS A 90 8.81 -8.37 -18.73
CA LYS A 90 9.96 -9.28 -18.92
C LYS A 90 9.80 -10.61 -18.19
N LYS A 91 8.76 -10.76 -17.36
CA LYS A 91 8.48 -11.96 -16.57
C LYS A 91 7.51 -12.85 -17.33
N ASN A 92 7.56 -14.16 -17.06
CA ASN A 92 6.46 -15.02 -17.47
C ASN A 92 5.22 -14.79 -16.58
N ILE A 93 4.07 -15.33 -16.99
CA ILE A 93 2.79 -15.08 -16.30
C ILE A 93 2.87 -15.43 -14.81
N LYS A 94 3.44 -16.59 -14.48
CA LYS A 94 3.54 -17.07 -13.11
C LYS A 94 4.45 -16.16 -12.27
N GLU A 95 5.62 -15.84 -12.78
CA GLU A 95 6.58 -14.94 -12.13
C GLU A 95 6.00 -13.54 -11.89
N GLY A 96 5.27 -12.99 -12.87
CA GLY A 96 4.64 -11.67 -12.74
C GLY A 96 3.56 -11.65 -11.66
N ILE A 97 2.73 -12.69 -11.60
CA ILE A 97 1.72 -12.85 -10.54
C ILE A 97 2.42 -13.01 -9.18
N GLU A 98 3.41 -13.90 -9.08
CA GLU A 98 4.15 -14.14 -7.83
C GLU A 98 4.84 -12.88 -7.31
N ASP A 99 5.41 -12.05 -8.19
CA ASP A 99 6.06 -10.80 -7.83
C ASP A 99 5.07 -9.79 -7.20
N ILE A 100 3.89 -9.62 -7.81
CA ILE A 100 2.83 -8.77 -7.25
C ILE A 100 2.29 -9.33 -5.95
N ILE A 101 1.94 -10.63 -5.89
CA ILE A 101 1.37 -11.23 -4.68
C ILE A 101 2.38 -11.23 -3.53
N ARG A 102 3.67 -11.42 -3.80
CA ARG A 102 4.71 -11.35 -2.76
C ARG A 102 4.82 -9.94 -2.17
N ALA A 103 4.81 -8.90 -3.01
CA ALA A 103 4.76 -7.52 -2.54
C ALA A 103 3.49 -7.24 -1.73
N GLU A 104 2.38 -7.79 -2.18
CA GLU A 104 1.09 -7.60 -1.55
C GLU A 104 1.06 -8.18 -0.13
N ILE A 105 1.64 -9.37 0.07
CA ILE A 105 1.75 -9.99 1.39
C ILE A 105 2.59 -9.12 2.34
N VAL A 106 3.77 -8.66 1.92
CA VAL A 106 4.63 -7.86 2.79
C VAL A 106 4.03 -6.49 3.11
N LEU A 107 3.28 -5.90 2.17
CA LEU A 107 2.52 -4.66 2.39
C LEU A 107 1.40 -4.88 3.39
N ALA A 108 0.59 -5.91 3.18
CA ALA A 108 -0.52 -6.26 4.05
C ALA A 108 -0.04 -6.57 5.47
N GLU A 109 1.14 -7.18 5.64
CA GLU A 109 1.78 -7.36 6.94
C GLU A 109 2.05 -6.06 7.71
N LYS A 110 2.25 -4.94 7.02
CA LYS A 110 2.50 -3.65 7.66
C LYS A 110 1.23 -2.85 7.90
N ILE A 111 0.28 -2.89 6.96
CA ILE A 111 -0.89 -2.00 6.96
C ILE A 111 -2.18 -2.70 7.40
N GLY A 112 -2.19 -4.03 7.42
CA GLY A 112 -3.33 -4.83 7.87
C GLY A 112 -4.46 -4.95 6.85
N TYR A 113 -4.22 -4.69 5.58
CA TYR A 113 -5.18 -4.88 4.49
C TYR A 113 -4.46 -5.09 3.16
N PHE A 114 -5.16 -5.62 2.16
CA PHE A 114 -4.65 -5.72 0.78
C PHE A 114 -4.85 -4.39 0.06
N THR A 115 -3.79 -3.87 -0.56
CA THR A 115 -3.79 -2.62 -1.34
C THR A 115 -4.69 -2.70 -2.56
N ARG A 116 -4.73 -3.87 -3.23
CA ARG A 116 -5.53 -4.18 -4.44
C ARG A 116 -5.30 -3.27 -5.66
N ILE A 117 -4.49 -2.23 -5.54
CA ILE A 117 -3.99 -1.45 -6.67
C ILE A 117 -2.50 -1.69 -6.80
N TYR A 118 -2.04 -1.84 -8.03
CA TYR A 118 -0.62 -1.93 -8.33
C TYR A 118 -0.25 -1.02 -9.48
N ARG A 119 1.02 -0.65 -9.55
CA ARG A 119 1.59 0.02 -10.71
C ARG A 119 2.76 -0.81 -11.20
N PRO A 120 2.77 -1.28 -12.47
CA PRO A 120 3.89 -2.08 -12.97
C PRO A 120 5.15 -1.20 -13.06
N PRO A 121 6.33 -1.68 -12.60
CA PRO A 121 7.58 -0.96 -12.75
C PRO A 121 7.83 -0.54 -14.20
N GLY A 122 8.17 0.74 -14.38
CA GLY A 122 8.35 1.35 -15.70
C GLY A 122 7.08 1.45 -16.56
N GLY A 123 5.89 1.22 -16.00
CA GLY A 123 4.63 1.23 -16.75
C GLY A 123 4.48 0.07 -17.73
N ARG A 124 5.20 -1.04 -17.51
CA ARG A 124 5.31 -2.14 -18.48
C ARG A 124 4.80 -3.46 -17.93
N ILE A 125 3.76 -4.00 -18.57
CA ILE A 125 3.12 -5.27 -18.24
C ILE A 125 2.63 -5.95 -19.52
N SER A 126 2.60 -7.29 -19.55
CA SER A 126 1.96 -8.03 -20.64
C SER A 126 0.45 -8.15 -20.40
N LYS A 127 -0.34 -8.22 -21.46
CA LYS A 127 -1.81 -8.34 -21.36
C LYS A 127 -2.25 -9.59 -20.59
N GLU A 128 -1.45 -10.66 -20.68
CA GLU A 128 -1.72 -11.92 -20.00
C GLU A 128 -1.54 -11.79 -18.49
N ILE A 129 -0.48 -11.11 -18.04
CA ILE A 129 -0.24 -10.83 -16.61
C ILE A 129 -1.31 -9.88 -16.09
N GLU A 130 -1.62 -8.81 -16.83
CA GLU A 130 -2.66 -7.84 -16.47
C GLU A 130 -4.01 -8.54 -16.29
N LYS A 131 -4.45 -9.32 -17.29
CA LYS A 131 -5.71 -10.09 -17.22
C LYS A 131 -5.73 -11.07 -16.05
N ALA A 132 -4.60 -11.72 -15.76
CA ALA A 132 -4.51 -12.64 -14.64
C ALA A 132 -4.64 -11.92 -13.30
N LEU A 133 -3.97 -10.77 -13.13
CA LEU A 133 -4.06 -9.94 -11.92
C LEU A 133 -5.44 -9.31 -11.75
N ASP A 134 -6.05 -8.84 -12.84
CA ASP A 134 -7.43 -8.36 -12.87
C ASP A 134 -8.36 -9.45 -12.35
N SER A 135 -8.23 -10.69 -12.83
CA SER A 135 -9.06 -11.81 -12.37
C SER A 135 -8.92 -12.12 -10.87
N LEU A 136 -7.80 -11.72 -10.26
CA LEU A 136 -7.53 -11.84 -8.82
C LEU A 136 -8.00 -10.63 -8.02
N GLY A 137 -8.62 -9.64 -8.68
CA GLY A 137 -9.16 -8.43 -8.06
C GLY A 137 -8.12 -7.34 -7.80
N PHE A 138 -6.97 -7.39 -8.48
CA PHE A 138 -5.97 -6.33 -8.50
C PHE A 138 -6.18 -5.43 -9.71
N LYS A 139 -6.04 -4.12 -9.53
CA LYS A 139 -6.17 -3.14 -10.62
C LYS A 139 -4.86 -2.42 -10.89
N ALA A 140 -4.47 -2.39 -12.16
CA ALA A 140 -3.33 -1.58 -12.60
C ALA A 140 -3.69 -0.09 -12.54
N VAL A 141 -2.77 0.74 -12.06
CA VAL A 141 -2.90 2.20 -12.01
C VAL A 141 -1.73 2.84 -12.74
N PHE A 142 -2.03 3.54 -13.83
CA PHE A 142 -1.06 4.31 -14.61
C PHE A 142 -1.10 5.79 -14.21
N TRP A 143 -0.75 6.70 -15.12
CA TRP A 143 -0.66 8.13 -14.88
C TRP A 143 -1.02 8.89 -16.15
N ASP A 144 -1.45 10.14 -15.98
CA ASP A 144 -1.66 11.09 -17.07
C ASP A 144 -0.38 11.92 -17.32
N ILE A 145 0.36 12.22 -16.25
CA ILE A 145 1.53 13.12 -16.29
C ILE A 145 2.73 12.39 -15.71
N ASN A 146 3.76 12.18 -16.53
CA ASN A 146 5.08 11.72 -16.09
C ASN A 146 6.01 12.93 -15.89
N THR A 147 6.45 13.15 -14.66
CA THR A 147 7.29 14.29 -14.30
C THR A 147 8.76 14.11 -14.70
N LEU A 148 9.21 12.86 -14.86
CA LEU A 148 10.64 12.51 -15.06
C LEU A 148 11.54 13.10 -13.96
N ASP A 149 11.03 13.18 -12.72
CA ASP A 149 11.73 13.72 -11.56
C ASP A 149 13.00 12.94 -11.18
N PHE A 150 13.01 11.63 -11.46
CA PHE A 150 14.15 10.75 -11.28
C PHE A 150 15.36 11.11 -12.17
N GLU A 151 15.17 11.88 -13.24
CA GLU A 151 16.26 12.37 -14.10
C GLU A 151 16.96 13.62 -13.53
N GLY A 152 16.63 14.04 -12.30
CA GLY A 152 17.25 15.22 -11.68
C GLY A 152 16.72 16.55 -12.21
N ARG A 153 15.51 16.56 -12.79
CA ARG A 153 14.91 17.76 -13.38
C ARG A 153 14.75 18.89 -12.37
N SER A 154 14.87 20.12 -12.86
CA SER A 154 14.75 21.31 -12.03
C SER A 154 13.33 21.45 -11.45
N ARG A 155 13.24 22.05 -10.25
CA ARG A 155 11.96 22.38 -9.61
C ARG A 155 11.00 23.11 -10.55
N PHE A 156 11.50 24.08 -11.30
CA PHE A 156 10.69 24.86 -12.24
C PHE A 156 10.09 23.96 -13.33
N SER A 157 10.91 23.09 -13.92
CA SER A 157 10.47 22.18 -14.99
C SER A 157 9.41 21.18 -14.53
N LEU A 158 9.53 20.64 -13.30
CA LEU A 158 8.55 19.71 -12.76
C LEU A 158 7.20 20.40 -12.52
N ILE A 159 7.24 21.56 -11.87
CA ILE A 159 6.05 22.32 -11.52
C ILE A 159 5.33 22.84 -12.76
N SER A 160 6.06 23.42 -13.72
CA SER A 160 5.46 23.97 -14.93
C SER A 160 4.76 22.89 -15.75
N GLN A 161 5.36 21.70 -15.85
CA GLN A 161 4.74 20.56 -16.53
C GLN A 161 3.42 20.14 -15.87
N ILE A 162 3.40 20.02 -14.53
CA ILE A 162 2.17 19.64 -13.80
C ILE A 162 1.08 20.70 -13.95
N LEU A 163 1.43 21.98 -13.84
CA LEU A 163 0.46 23.08 -13.96
C LEU A 163 -0.07 23.25 -15.38
N LEU A 164 0.75 22.98 -16.40
CA LEU A 164 0.36 23.10 -17.80
C LEU A 164 -0.48 21.92 -18.29
N LEU A 165 -0.15 20.71 -17.85
CA LEU A 165 -0.79 19.47 -18.31
C LEU A 165 -1.88 18.97 -17.34
N GLY A 166 -1.94 19.47 -16.12
CA GLY A 166 -2.89 19.02 -15.10
C GLY A 166 -4.33 19.47 -15.35
N TRP A 167 -5.26 18.52 -15.25
CA TRP A 167 -6.70 18.76 -15.25
C TRP A 167 -7.37 18.07 -14.04
N ASP A 168 -8.68 18.25 -13.91
CA ASP A 168 -9.46 17.64 -12.82
C ASP A 168 -9.32 16.11 -12.84
N LYS A 169 -8.90 15.53 -11.72
CA LYS A 169 -8.60 14.11 -11.50
C LYS A 169 -7.36 13.55 -12.20
N SER A 170 -6.45 14.40 -12.70
CA SER A 170 -5.17 13.91 -13.24
C SER A 170 -4.37 13.12 -12.20
N ILE A 171 -3.76 12.03 -12.64
CA ILE A 171 -2.82 11.21 -11.86
C ILE A 171 -1.39 11.58 -12.28
N VAL A 172 -0.61 12.10 -11.32
CA VAL A 172 0.76 12.55 -11.53
C VAL A 172 1.74 11.50 -11.02
N LEU A 173 2.61 11.00 -11.89
CA LEU A 173 3.73 10.12 -11.54
C LEU A 173 4.94 10.94 -11.10
N MET A 174 5.35 10.72 -9.86
CA MET A 174 6.61 11.16 -9.26
C MET A 174 7.25 9.97 -8.54
N HIS A 175 8.47 10.15 -8.03
CA HIS A 175 9.22 9.14 -7.31
C HIS A 175 9.68 9.66 -5.94
N SER A 176 10.00 8.74 -5.04
CA SER A 176 10.64 9.07 -3.75
C SER A 176 12.09 9.51 -3.93
N CYS A 177 12.32 10.70 -4.50
CA CYS A 177 13.63 11.21 -4.90
C CYS A 177 13.89 12.68 -4.49
N PRO A 178 15.15 13.17 -4.53
CA PRO A 178 15.50 14.54 -4.16
C PRO A 178 14.76 15.63 -4.94
N SER A 179 14.54 15.45 -6.25
CA SER A 179 13.89 16.45 -7.11
C SER A 179 12.46 16.69 -6.66
N THR A 180 11.73 15.62 -6.34
CA THR A 180 10.37 15.68 -5.82
C THR A 180 10.32 16.36 -4.46
N VAL A 181 11.19 16.00 -3.52
CA VAL A 181 11.29 16.67 -2.21
C VAL A 181 11.47 18.18 -2.36
N LYS A 182 12.37 18.61 -3.26
CA LYS A 182 12.65 20.04 -3.50
C LYS A 182 11.48 20.78 -4.15
N ALA A 183 10.70 20.11 -4.99
CA ALA A 183 9.62 20.73 -5.77
C ALA A 183 8.27 20.76 -5.04
N LEU A 184 7.99 19.72 -4.25
CA LEU A 184 6.68 19.47 -3.66
C LEU A 184 6.12 20.63 -2.81
N PRO A 185 6.90 21.33 -1.95
CA PRO A 185 6.37 22.44 -1.17
C PRO A 185 5.85 23.60 -2.04
N THR A 186 6.57 23.92 -3.12
CA THR A 186 6.16 24.98 -4.05
C THR A 186 5.00 24.51 -4.93
N LEU A 187 5.02 23.25 -5.37
CA LEU A 187 3.95 22.64 -6.15
C LEU A 187 2.61 22.70 -5.40
N LEU A 188 2.57 22.28 -4.13
CA LEU A 188 1.34 22.25 -3.33
C LEU A 188 0.74 23.66 -3.14
N LYS A 189 1.58 24.67 -2.91
CA LYS A 189 1.14 26.07 -2.81
C LYS A 189 0.51 26.56 -4.12
N LEU A 190 1.12 26.22 -5.26
CA LEU A 190 0.62 26.63 -6.57
C LEU A 190 -0.65 25.88 -6.95
N LEU A 191 -0.72 24.56 -6.75
CA LEU A 191 -1.94 23.79 -6.98
C LEU A 191 -3.13 24.36 -6.19
N ARG A 192 -2.92 24.69 -4.90
CA ARG A 192 -3.95 25.36 -4.09
C ARG A 192 -4.36 26.72 -4.65
N LEU A 193 -3.41 27.52 -5.13
CA LEU A 193 -3.70 28.81 -5.78
C LEU A 193 -4.55 28.65 -7.05
N PHE A 194 -4.37 27.56 -7.79
CA PHE A 194 -5.17 27.19 -8.97
C PHE A 194 -6.42 26.37 -8.64
N ASN A 195 -6.87 26.36 -7.38
CA ASN A 195 -8.06 25.66 -6.88
C ASN A 195 -8.03 24.12 -7.08
N PHE A 196 -6.83 23.53 -7.05
CA PHE A 196 -6.65 22.09 -6.97
C PHE A 196 -6.51 21.62 -5.53
N LYS A 197 -7.22 20.54 -5.21
CA LYS A 197 -7.12 19.78 -3.98
C LYS A 197 -6.35 18.49 -4.23
N VAL A 198 -5.22 18.36 -3.52
CA VAL A 198 -4.39 17.16 -3.61
C VAL A 198 -4.96 16.05 -2.75
N LYS A 199 -5.35 14.95 -3.38
CA LYS A 199 -5.91 13.76 -2.72
C LYS A 199 -5.10 12.52 -3.03
N ALA A 200 -5.17 11.54 -2.12
CA ALA A 200 -4.73 10.19 -2.41
C ALA A 200 -5.79 9.49 -3.26
N LEU A 201 -5.37 8.49 -4.04
CA LEU A 201 -6.30 7.65 -4.80
C LEU A 201 -7.26 6.94 -3.84
N PRO A 202 -8.51 6.71 -4.22
CA PRO A 202 -9.44 5.96 -3.40
C PRO A 202 -8.90 4.55 -3.13
N LYS A 203 -9.07 4.06 -1.91
CA LYS A 203 -8.71 2.71 -1.49
C LYS A 203 -9.97 1.88 -1.28
N GLU A 204 -9.99 0.66 -1.81
CA GLU A 204 -11.03 -0.33 -1.48
C GLU A 204 -10.61 -1.08 -0.20
N GLU A 205 -11.05 -0.58 0.95
CA GLU A 205 -10.97 -1.36 2.20
C GLU A 205 -12.16 -2.33 2.25
N LEU A 206 -11.96 -3.54 1.75
CA LEU A 206 -12.87 -4.63 2.11
C LEU A 206 -12.60 -4.98 3.57
N GLU A 207 -13.53 -4.64 4.45
CA GLU A 207 -13.63 -5.25 5.77
C GLU A 207 -14.29 -6.63 5.63
N GLY A 208 -13.56 -7.56 5.00
CA GLY A 208 -14.02 -8.94 4.91
C GLY A 208 -14.25 -9.47 6.33
N LYS A 209 -15.50 -9.83 6.65
CA LYS A 209 -15.81 -10.62 7.85
C LYS A 209 -15.66 -12.08 7.49
N LEU A 210 -15.06 -12.86 8.40
CA LEU A 210 -15.02 -14.31 8.22
C LEU A 210 -16.47 -14.82 8.13
N PRO A 211 -16.80 -15.62 7.10
CA PRO A 211 -18.12 -16.22 6.98
C PRO A 211 -18.45 -17.06 8.23
N ASN A 212 -19.73 -17.06 8.64
CA ASN A 212 -20.18 -17.88 9.77
C ASN A 212 -20.50 -19.31 9.31
N HIS A 213 -19.50 -19.98 8.72
CA HIS A 213 -19.61 -21.33 8.17
C HIS A 213 -18.36 -22.15 8.49
N LYS A 214 -18.54 -23.47 8.69
CA LYS A 214 -17.41 -24.39 8.93
C LYS A 214 -16.48 -24.49 7.73
N SER A 215 -17.06 -24.42 6.54
CA SER A 215 -16.40 -24.51 5.26
C SER A 215 -17.05 -23.58 4.24
N VAL A 216 -16.28 -23.12 3.25
CA VAL A 216 -16.71 -22.14 2.25
C VAL A 216 -16.34 -22.66 0.86
N SER A 217 -17.28 -22.65 -0.08
CA SER A 217 -16.94 -22.93 -1.49
C SER A 217 -16.07 -21.79 -2.03
N ILE A 218 -15.00 -22.13 -2.74
CA ILE A 218 -14.02 -21.17 -3.23
C ILE A 218 -13.82 -21.30 -4.73
N THR A 219 -13.62 -20.15 -5.39
CA THR A 219 -13.24 -20.12 -6.79
C THR A 219 -11.78 -20.58 -6.99
N PRO A 220 -11.37 -20.95 -8.22
CA PRO A 220 -9.96 -21.22 -8.51
C PRO A 220 -9.02 -20.07 -8.13
N ASN A 221 -9.47 -18.83 -8.30
CA ASN A 221 -8.70 -17.63 -7.97
C ASN A 221 -8.54 -17.45 -6.45
N GLN A 222 -9.61 -17.63 -5.69
CA GLN A 222 -9.56 -17.64 -4.23
C GLN A 222 -8.67 -18.78 -3.71
N ALA A 223 -8.77 -19.98 -4.31
CA ALA A 223 -7.92 -21.11 -3.98
C ALA A 223 -6.43 -20.81 -4.24
N MET A 224 -6.09 -20.14 -5.33
CA MET A 224 -4.72 -19.74 -5.62
C MET A 224 -4.19 -18.75 -4.57
N LEU A 225 -4.95 -17.70 -4.24
CA LEU A 225 -4.54 -16.71 -3.23
C LEU A 225 -4.38 -17.32 -1.84
N LEU A 226 -5.29 -18.22 -1.45
CA LEU A 226 -5.20 -18.97 -0.19
C LEU A 226 -3.95 -19.84 -0.13
N LYS A 227 -3.58 -20.50 -1.24
CA LYS A 227 -2.33 -21.28 -1.32
C LYS A 227 -1.10 -20.39 -1.13
N THR A 228 -1.09 -19.19 -1.70
CA THR A 228 0.06 -18.27 -1.60
C THR A 228 0.27 -17.74 -0.17
N ILE A 229 -0.78 -17.64 0.65
CA ILE A 229 -0.66 -17.31 2.07
C ILE A 229 -0.49 -18.55 2.98
N GLY A 230 -0.16 -19.72 2.39
CA GLY A 230 0.16 -20.95 3.12
C GLY A 230 -1.07 -21.72 3.64
N MET A 231 -2.25 -21.54 3.03
CA MET A 231 -3.48 -22.20 3.46
C MET A 231 -3.87 -23.42 2.60
N SER A 232 -2.92 -23.97 1.85
CA SER A 232 -3.11 -25.14 0.96
C SER A 232 -3.70 -26.35 1.68
N ASP A 233 -3.27 -26.61 2.92
CA ASP A 233 -3.68 -27.78 3.70
C ASP A 233 -5.17 -27.77 4.05
N PHE A 234 -5.80 -26.59 4.02
CA PHE A 234 -7.21 -26.37 4.35
C PHE A 234 -8.10 -26.35 3.10
N ILE A 235 -7.60 -26.69 1.91
CA ILE A 235 -8.39 -26.75 0.68
C ILE A 235 -8.67 -28.19 0.29
N ARG A 236 -9.94 -28.54 0.04
CA ARG A 236 -10.39 -29.86 -0.44
C ARG A 236 -11.48 -29.67 -1.49
N ASN A 237 -11.29 -30.21 -2.70
CA ASN A 237 -12.31 -30.26 -3.77
C ASN A 237 -13.08 -28.93 -3.98
N GLY A 238 -12.37 -27.81 -4.13
CA GLY A 238 -13.01 -26.49 -4.32
C GLY A 238 -13.65 -25.89 -3.07
N THR A 239 -13.36 -26.44 -1.89
CA THR A 239 -13.87 -25.98 -0.59
C THR A 239 -12.72 -25.61 0.33
N PHE A 240 -12.83 -24.48 1.02
CA PHE A 240 -11.95 -24.05 2.09
C PHE A 240 -12.50 -24.46 3.47
N LEU A 241 -11.71 -25.19 4.24
CA LEU A 241 -12.03 -25.63 5.61
C LEU A 241 -11.77 -24.48 6.60
N LEU A 242 -12.64 -23.48 6.57
CA LEU A 242 -12.51 -22.22 7.30
C LEU A 242 -12.31 -22.41 8.80
N GLU A 243 -13.13 -23.24 9.45
CA GLU A 243 -13.05 -23.46 10.90
C GLU A 243 -11.72 -24.11 11.30
N SER A 244 -11.25 -25.09 10.51
CA SER A 244 -9.96 -25.74 10.75
C SER A 244 -8.79 -24.77 10.58
N ALA A 245 -8.82 -23.92 9.53
CA ALA A 245 -7.80 -22.91 9.30
C ALA A 245 -7.76 -21.89 10.44
N VAL A 246 -8.91 -21.35 10.85
CA VAL A 246 -9.00 -20.38 11.94
C VAL A 246 -8.59 -21.01 13.27
N SER A 247 -9.01 -22.24 13.55
CA SER A 247 -8.59 -22.98 14.75
C SER A 247 -7.07 -23.18 14.80
N TYR A 248 -6.46 -23.55 13.67
CA TYR A 248 -5.00 -23.66 13.56
C TYR A 248 -4.29 -22.33 13.85
N LEU A 249 -4.78 -21.22 13.27
CA LEU A 249 -4.23 -19.88 13.51
C LEU A 249 -4.39 -19.45 14.98
N ARG A 250 -5.47 -19.87 15.65
CA ARG A 250 -5.75 -19.53 17.06
C ARG A 250 -5.17 -20.51 18.07
N ASN A 251 -4.51 -21.59 17.64
CA ASN A 251 -3.89 -22.52 18.57
C ASN A 251 -2.62 -21.92 19.20
N TYR A 252 -2.76 -21.34 20.39
CA TYR A 252 -1.70 -20.66 21.15
C TYR A 252 -1.02 -21.54 22.20
N GLU A 253 -1.39 -22.82 22.32
CA GLU A 253 -0.92 -23.69 23.41
C GLU A 253 0.60 -23.83 23.43
N LYS A 254 1.24 -23.90 22.25
CA LYS A 254 2.70 -23.94 22.12
C LYS A 254 3.40 -22.74 22.79
N PHE A 255 2.79 -21.55 22.75
CA PHE A 255 3.37 -20.35 23.35
C PHE A 255 3.24 -20.31 24.87
N LYS A 256 2.14 -20.86 25.41
CA LYS A 256 1.93 -20.94 26.86
C LYS A 256 3.01 -21.80 27.52
N VAL A 257 3.29 -22.97 26.92
CA VAL A 257 4.31 -23.91 27.41
C VAL A 257 5.70 -23.28 27.39
N SER A 258 6.11 -22.64 26.29
CA SER A 258 7.43 -21.99 26.20
C SER A 258 7.62 -20.88 27.24
N LEU A 259 6.62 -20.02 27.44
CA LEU A 259 6.71 -18.93 28.42
C LEU A 259 6.70 -19.44 29.87
N SER A 260 5.91 -20.49 30.17
CA SER A 260 5.89 -21.09 31.51
C SER A 260 7.23 -21.75 31.85
N THR A 261 7.86 -22.41 30.88
CA THR A 261 9.18 -23.04 31.06
C THR A 261 10.24 -21.98 31.35
N ILE A 262 10.30 -20.89 30.56
CA ILE A 262 11.27 -19.80 30.79
C ILE A 262 11.06 -19.16 32.17
N ARG A 263 9.82 -18.89 32.58
CA ARG A 263 9.52 -18.37 33.94
C ARG A 263 9.91 -19.36 35.04
N SER A 264 9.85 -20.65 34.78
CA SER A 264 10.31 -21.65 35.73
C SER A 264 11.83 -21.67 35.83
N LEU A 265 12.55 -21.53 34.72
CA LEU A 265 14.02 -21.50 34.69
C LEU A 265 14.55 -20.21 35.32
N GLU A 266 13.93 -19.06 35.02
CA GLU A 266 14.22 -17.77 35.65
C GLU A 266 14.09 -17.82 37.18
N ARG A 267 13.04 -18.46 37.71
CA ARG A 267 12.85 -18.63 39.17
C ARG A 267 13.88 -19.54 39.82
N LYS A 268 14.45 -20.47 39.06
CA LYS A 268 15.47 -21.42 39.53
C LYS A 268 16.89 -20.88 39.38
N ALA A 269 17.08 -19.75 38.71
CA ALA A 269 18.39 -19.12 38.57
C ALA A 269 18.83 -18.49 39.90
N HIS A 270 20.08 -18.76 40.30
CA HIS A 270 20.62 -18.26 41.57
C HIS A 270 21.58 -17.09 41.33
N GLU A 271 22.44 -17.21 40.32
CA GLU A 271 23.43 -16.20 39.96
C GLU A 271 22.79 -14.97 39.28
N PRO A 272 23.29 -13.75 39.54
CA PRO A 272 22.79 -12.53 38.90
C PRO A 272 22.84 -12.57 37.36
N GLU A 273 23.90 -13.14 36.79
CA GLU A 273 24.09 -13.25 35.34
C GLU A 273 23.06 -14.20 34.71
N GLU A 274 22.77 -15.32 35.38
CA GLU A 274 21.79 -16.31 34.94
C GLU A 274 20.37 -15.73 34.99
N LYS A 275 20.03 -14.99 36.06
CA LYS A 275 18.76 -14.25 36.16
C LYS A 275 18.59 -13.26 35.02
N ALA A 276 19.63 -12.48 34.72
CA ALA A 276 19.63 -11.51 33.63
C ALA A 276 19.46 -12.18 32.24
N PHE A 277 20.09 -13.34 32.03
CA PHE A 277 19.90 -14.14 30.81
C PHE A 277 18.45 -14.56 30.63
N TRP A 278 17.85 -15.17 31.66
CA TRP A 278 16.46 -15.66 31.57
C TRP A 278 15.44 -14.52 31.46
N GLU A 279 15.70 -13.38 32.09
CA GLU A 279 14.89 -12.17 31.90
C GLU A 279 14.92 -11.70 30.43
N LYS A 280 16.11 -11.64 29.82
CA LYS A 280 16.26 -11.28 28.40
C LYS A 280 15.55 -12.27 27.49
N GLU A 281 15.66 -13.57 27.78
CA GLU A 281 15.03 -14.63 26.99
C GLU A 281 13.50 -14.63 27.14
N ARG A 282 12.99 -14.30 28.34
CA ARG A 282 11.57 -14.04 28.57
C ARG A 282 11.08 -12.85 27.75
N MET A 283 11.83 -11.75 27.71
CA MET A 283 11.47 -10.57 26.93
C MET A 283 11.47 -10.86 25.42
N ARG A 284 12.48 -11.58 24.92
CA ARG A 284 12.53 -12.07 23.53
C ARG A 284 11.34 -12.96 23.19
N THR A 285 11.04 -13.92 24.06
CA THR A 285 9.92 -14.85 23.86
C THR A 285 8.58 -14.12 23.89
N LYS A 286 8.37 -13.16 24.81
CA LYS A 286 7.18 -12.29 24.81
C LYS A 286 7.04 -11.53 23.49
N LEU A 287 8.13 -10.97 22.97
CA LEU A 287 8.13 -10.26 21.70
C LEU A 287 7.78 -11.18 20.53
N TYR A 288 8.39 -12.37 20.48
CA TYR A 288 8.11 -13.40 19.47
C TYR A 288 6.64 -13.83 19.51
N ILE A 289 6.09 -14.10 20.70
CA ILE A 289 4.67 -14.44 20.88
C ILE A 289 3.78 -13.31 20.37
N LYS A 290 4.07 -12.06 20.76
CA LYS A 290 3.31 -10.89 20.31
C LYS A 290 3.33 -10.77 18.78
N GLN A 291 4.49 -10.92 18.15
CA GLN A 291 4.63 -10.89 16.69
C GLN A 291 3.88 -12.04 16.02
N SER A 292 3.94 -13.25 16.59
CA SER A 292 3.22 -14.42 16.07
C SER A 292 1.70 -14.24 16.12
N ILE A 293 1.18 -13.70 17.24
CA ILE A 293 -0.25 -13.38 17.38
C ILE A 293 -0.67 -12.33 16.33
N LEU A 294 0.12 -11.26 16.15
CA LEU A 294 -0.16 -10.24 15.14
C LEU A 294 -0.19 -10.83 13.74
N ARG A 295 0.78 -11.69 13.41
CA ARG A 295 0.86 -12.38 12.11
C ARG A 295 -0.35 -13.29 11.88
N ARG A 296 -0.81 -14.01 12.91
CA ARG A 296 -2.00 -14.89 12.82
C ARG A 296 -3.29 -14.09 12.66
N LYS A 297 -3.47 -13.00 13.41
CA LYS A 297 -4.60 -12.08 13.24
C LYS A 297 -4.64 -11.46 11.85
N LEU A 298 -3.47 -11.12 11.31
CA LEU A 298 -3.36 -10.68 9.93
C LEU A 298 -3.79 -11.78 8.97
N LEU A 299 -3.26 -13.01 9.09
CA LEU A 299 -3.64 -14.12 8.22
C LEU A 299 -5.16 -14.38 8.25
N GLU A 300 -5.80 -14.31 9.42
CA GLU A 300 -7.27 -14.38 9.53
C GLU A 300 -7.95 -13.27 8.71
N LYS A 301 -7.45 -12.03 8.78
CA LYS A 301 -7.99 -10.90 8.00
C LYS A 301 -7.76 -11.09 6.50
N LEU A 302 -6.59 -11.61 6.09
CA LEU A 302 -6.32 -11.89 4.67
C LEU A 302 -7.22 -13.01 4.14
N ILE A 303 -7.46 -14.06 4.91
CA ILE A 303 -8.42 -15.11 4.58
C ILE A 303 -9.81 -14.49 4.37
N ALA A 304 -10.27 -13.66 5.31
CA ALA A 304 -11.57 -13.01 5.20
C ALA A 304 -11.69 -12.15 3.94
N ASN A 305 -10.64 -11.38 3.62
CA ASN A 305 -10.59 -10.57 2.41
C ASN A 305 -10.64 -11.42 1.14
N ILE A 306 -9.85 -12.51 1.07
CA ILE A 306 -9.85 -13.41 -0.09
C ILE A 306 -11.23 -14.04 -0.29
N LEU A 307 -11.86 -14.53 0.78
CA LEU A 307 -13.19 -15.14 0.72
C LEU A 307 -14.28 -14.14 0.35
N SER A 308 -14.06 -12.84 0.59
CA SER A 308 -14.98 -11.77 0.17
C SER A 308 -14.82 -11.33 -1.28
N LEU A 309 -13.80 -11.82 -2.00
CA LEU A 309 -13.61 -11.46 -3.40
C LEU A 309 -14.77 -12.00 -4.25
N PRO A 310 -15.34 -11.18 -5.15
CA PRO A 310 -16.40 -11.62 -6.05
C PRO A 310 -15.89 -12.68 -7.03
N GLU A 311 -16.81 -13.51 -7.53
CA GLU A 311 -16.52 -14.60 -8.46
C GLU A 311 -15.92 -14.11 -9.80
N LYS A 312 -16.28 -12.88 -10.18
CA LYS A 312 -15.68 -12.11 -11.26
C LYS A 312 -15.18 -10.80 -10.67
N ALA A 313 -13.90 -10.49 -10.89
CA ALA A 313 -13.38 -9.18 -10.56
C ALA A 313 -14.07 -8.10 -11.42
N TYR A 314 -14.27 -6.92 -10.83
CA TYR A 314 -14.87 -5.72 -11.44
C TYR A 314 -14.07 -5.20 -12.62
#